data_AF-W6TMB7-F1
#
_entry.id   AF-W6TMB7-F1
#
_cell.length_a   1.000
_cell.length_b   1.000
_cell.length_c   1.000
_cell.angle_alpha   90.00
_cell.angle_beta   90.00
_cell.angle_gamma   90.00
#
_symmetry.space_group_name_H-M   'P 1'
#
loop_
_entity.id
_entity.type
_entity.pdbx_description
1 polymer ?
#
loop_
_entity_poly.entity_id
_entity_poly.type
_entity_poly.pdbx_seq_one_letter_code
_entity_poly.pdbx_strand_id
1 'polypeptide(L)'
;MKTIDDETINDLAVNWYFSSLQSRNQEVMVPDDIFNELIETGLEVKKHLKDHKFTQQQPMNVVVDGDTYFDIWLDEDDQIQASGLYDDEE
;
A
#
# COMPACT_ATOMS: atom_id res chain seq x y z
N MET A 1 -4.98 -12.91 -19.89
CA MET A 1 -4.60 -11.94 -18.84
C MET A 1 -3.80 -12.72 -17.81
N LYS A 2 -2.54 -12.34 -17.54
CA LYS A 2 -1.84 -12.85 -16.36
C LYS A 2 -2.49 -12.16 -15.16
N THR A 3 -3.23 -12.91 -14.36
CA THR A 3 -3.62 -12.47 -13.02
C THR A 3 -2.33 -12.32 -12.23
N ILE A 4 -2.11 -11.12 -11.71
CA ILE A 4 -1.10 -10.87 -10.70
C ILE A 4 -1.56 -11.65 -9.46
N ASP A 5 -0.67 -12.43 -8.83
CA ASP A 5 -1.00 -13.20 -7.64
C ASP A 5 -1.06 -12.31 -6.40
N ASP A 6 -1.75 -12.78 -5.35
CA ASP A 6 -1.97 -12.00 -4.13
C ASP A 6 -0.65 -11.63 -3.43
N GLU A 7 0.39 -12.46 -3.58
CA GLU A 7 1.76 -12.18 -3.09
C GLU A 7 2.36 -10.95 -3.79
N THR A 8 2.23 -10.83 -5.11
CA THR A 8 2.73 -9.65 -5.84
C THR A 8 1.98 -8.37 -5.44
N ILE A 9 0.65 -8.45 -5.22
CA ILE A 9 -0.13 -7.28 -4.78
C ILE A 9 0.31 -6.86 -3.37
N ASN A 10 0.57 -7.85 -2.50
CA ASN A 10 1.09 -7.61 -1.16
C ASN A 10 2.44 -6.88 -1.20
N ASP A 11 3.40 -7.39 -1.98
CA ASP A 11 4.72 -6.76 -2.13
C ASP A 11 4.64 -5.32 -2.67
N LEU A 12 3.76 -5.08 -3.65
CA LEU A 12 3.50 -3.74 -4.18
C LEU A 12 2.91 -2.81 -3.11
N ALA A 13 1.96 -3.29 -2.31
CA ALA A 13 1.36 -2.51 -1.23
C ALA A 13 2.37 -2.17 -0.13
N VAL A 14 3.24 -3.13 0.22
CA VAL A 14 4.37 -2.93 1.17
C VAL A 14 5.32 -1.84 0.64
N ASN A 15 5.78 -1.97 -0.61
CA ASN A 15 6.71 -1.00 -1.21
C ASN A 15 6.10 0.41 -1.30
N TRP A 16 4.84 0.50 -1.72
CA TRP A 16 4.12 1.77 -1.75
C TRP A 16 4.02 2.40 -0.36
N TYR A 17 3.63 1.61 0.65
CA TYR A 17 3.46 2.09 2.02
C TYR A 17 4.75 2.71 2.56
N PHE A 18 5.85 1.99 2.51
CA PHE A 18 7.14 2.49 3.02
C PHE A 18 7.69 3.67 2.21
N SER A 19 7.51 3.66 0.89
CA SER A 19 7.86 4.83 0.05
C SER A 19 7.03 6.06 0.42
N SER A 20 5.74 5.88 0.73
CA SER A 20 4.85 6.97 1.13
C SER A 20 5.26 7.58 2.47
N LEU A 21 5.69 6.76 3.44
CA LEU A 21 6.20 7.21 4.73
C LEU A 21 7.50 8.02 4.56
N GLN A 22 8.41 7.55 3.72
CA GLN A 22 9.64 8.27 3.40
C GLN A 22 9.34 9.65 2.78
N SER A 23 8.33 9.73 1.91
CA SER A 23 7.94 11.00 1.28
C SER A 23 7.31 12.03 2.22
N ARG A 24 6.68 11.57 3.32
CA ARG A 24 6.03 12.44 4.31
C ARG A 24 6.99 13.08 5.29
N ASN A 25 8.23 12.59 5.40
CA ASN A 25 9.29 13.25 6.16
C ASN A 25 9.82 14.47 5.38
N GLN A 26 9.04 15.55 5.41
CA GLN A 26 9.22 16.81 4.66
C GLN A 26 10.53 17.57 4.92
N GLU A 27 11.39 17.10 5.83
CA GLU A 27 12.69 17.70 6.09
C GLU A 27 13.79 17.22 5.13
N VAL A 28 13.52 16.15 4.36
CA VAL A 28 14.49 15.59 3.40
C VAL A 28 13.91 15.67 2.00
N MET A 29 14.67 16.27 1.07
CA MET A 29 14.37 16.20 -0.36
C MET A 29 14.37 14.73 -0.77
N VAL A 30 13.20 14.18 -1.07
CA VAL A 30 13.04 12.81 -1.57
C VAL A 30 13.71 12.74 -2.94
N PRO A 31 14.65 11.81 -3.17
CA PRO A 31 15.22 11.59 -4.51
C PRO A 31 14.12 11.33 -5.54
N ASP A 32 14.27 11.90 -6.74
CA ASP A 32 13.28 11.77 -7.83
C ASP A 32 12.94 10.31 -8.13
N ASP A 33 13.90 9.39 -8.01
CA ASP A 33 13.70 7.96 -8.24
C ASP A 33 12.69 7.35 -7.26
N ILE A 34 12.78 7.70 -5.97
CA ILE A 34 11.84 7.22 -4.93
C ILE A 34 10.44 7.82 -5.16
N PHE A 35 10.38 9.08 -5.60
CA PHE A 35 9.11 9.72 -5.91
C PHE A 35 8.42 9.07 -7.12
N ASN A 36 9.18 8.74 -8.16
CA ASN A 36 8.66 8.01 -9.32
C ASN A 36 8.18 6.61 -8.94
N GLU A 37 8.96 5.89 -8.13
CA GLU A 37 8.58 4.56 -7.64
C GLU A 37 7.28 4.61 -6.81
N LEU A 38 7.12 5.61 -5.94
CA LEU A 38 5.88 5.83 -5.19
C LEU A 38 4.65 6.04 -6.11
N ILE A 39 4.82 6.81 -7.20
CA ILE A 39 3.74 7.02 -8.17
C ILE A 39 3.40 5.72 -8.90
N GLU A 40 4.41 5.02 -9.42
CA GLU A 40 4.21 3.79 -10.20
C GLU A 40 3.57 2.68 -9.36
N THR A 41 4.12 2.43 -8.17
CA THR A 41 3.58 1.43 -7.23
C THR A 41 2.18 1.81 -6.77
N GLY A 42 1.93 3.09 -6.48
CA GLY A 42 0.61 3.58 -6.09
C GLY A 42 -0.45 3.40 -7.18
N LEU A 43 -0.09 3.60 -8.45
CA LEU A 43 -1.01 3.38 -9.57
C LEU A 43 -1.41 1.91 -9.71
N GLU A 44 -0.47 0.97 -9.58
CA GLU A 44 -0.76 -0.46 -9.70
C GLU A 44 -1.57 -0.96 -8.49
N VAL A 45 -1.19 -0.58 -7.26
CA VAL A 45 -1.96 -0.90 -6.05
C VAL A 45 -3.39 -0.38 -6.16
N LYS A 46 -3.57 0.89 -6.55
CA LYS A 46 -4.90 1.50 -6.71
C LYS A 46 -5.78 0.74 -7.68
N LYS A 47 -5.23 0.26 -8.79
CA LYS A 47 -5.95 -0.57 -9.77
C LYS A 47 -6.44 -1.87 -9.14
N HIS A 48 -5.61 -2.56 -8.36
CA HIS A 48 -6.01 -3.76 -7.64
C HIS A 48 -7.10 -3.49 -6.60
N LEU A 49 -6.98 -2.41 -5.83
CA LEU A 49 -7.99 -2.01 -4.86
C LEU A 49 -9.34 -1.70 -5.52
N LYS A 50 -9.32 -1.07 -6.70
CA LYS A 50 -10.53 -0.80 -7.49
C LYS A 50 -11.17 -2.07 -8.03
N ASP A 51 -10.38 -2.97 -8.61
CA ASP A 51 -10.88 -4.20 -9.23
C ASP A 51 -11.56 -5.11 -8.20
N HIS A 52 -11.01 -5.18 -6.98
CA HIS A 52 -11.54 -6.00 -5.88
C HIS A 52 -12.49 -5.24 -4.94
N LYS A 53 -12.64 -3.93 -5.13
CA LYS A 53 -13.51 -3.05 -4.32
C LYS A 53 -13.16 -3.09 -2.83
N PHE A 54 -11.87 -3.04 -2.50
CA PHE A 54 -11.43 -2.92 -1.11
C PHE A 54 -11.77 -1.52 -0.58
N THR A 55 -12.49 -1.49 0.54
CA THR A 55 -13.01 -0.26 1.17
C THR A 55 -12.64 -0.26 2.65
N GLN A 56 -12.89 0.84 3.37
CA GLN A 56 -12.59 0.90 4.81
C GLN A 56 -13.28 -0.21 5.63
N GLN A 57 -14.47 -0.66 5.22
CA GLN A 57 -15.22 -1.72 5.91
C GLN A 57 -14.73 -3.12 5.57
N GLN A 58 -14.04 -3.25 4.43
CA GLN A 58 -13.49 -4.50 3.94
C GLN A 58 -12.13 -4.17 3.31
N PRO A 59 -11.13 -3.85 4.15
CA PRO A 59 -9.80 -3.52 3.65
C PRO A 59 -9.09 -4.79 3.17
N MET A 60 -8.04 -4.60 2.38
CA MET A 60 -7.08 -5.65 2.12
C MET A 60 -6.09 -5.67 3.29
N ASN A 61 -5.92 -6.84 3.91
CA ASN A 61 -4.86 -7.07 4.88
C ASN A 61 -3.55 -7.34 4.14
N VAL A 62 -2.51 -6.59 4.47
CA VAL A 62 -1.18 -6.66 3.88
C VAL A 62 -0.21 -7.16 4.93
N VAL A 63 0.52 -8.21 4.58
CA VAL A 63 1.50 -8.89 5.43
C VAL A 63 2.87 -8.28 5.17
N VAL A 64 3.49 -7.69 6.19
CA VAL A 64 4.88 -7.21 6.10
C VAL A 64 5.85 -8.34 6.40
N ASP A 65 5.58 -9.08 7.47
CA ASP A 65 6.30 -10.29 7.87
C ASP A 65 5.39 -11.24 8.66
N GLY A 66 5.97 -12.21 9.37
CA GLY A 66 5.23 -13.29 10.03
C GLY A 66 4.22 -12.83 11.07
N ASP A 67 4.43 -11.66 11.70
CA ASP A 67 3.60 -11.15 12.79
C ASP A 67 3.18 -9.68 12.58
N THR A 68 3.72 -8.99 11.58
CA THR A 68 3.47 -7.56 11.31
C THR A 68 2.54 -7.36 10.12
N TYR A 69 1.46 -6.59 10.31
CA TYR A 69 0.43 -6.36 9.30
C TYR A 69 -0.02 -4.90 9.22
N PHE A 70 -0.68 -4.55 8.12
CA PHE A 70 -1.50 -3.35 8.01
C PHE A 70 -2.66 -3.54 7.05
N ASP A 71 -3.67 -2.68 7.17
CA ASP A 71 -4.81 -2.64 6.26
C ASP A 71 -4.63 -1.54 5.21
N ILE A 72 -5.02 -1.83 3.97
CA ILE A 72 -5.03 -0.86 2.86
C ILE A 72 -6.39 -0.88 2.15
N TRP A 73 -6.89 0.30 1.78
CA TRP A 73 -8.19 0.46 1.12
C TRP A 73 -8.30 1.72 0.28
N LEU A 74 -9.36 1.82 -0.53
CA LEU A 74 -9.75 3.08 -1.17
C LEU A 74 -10.81 3.79 -0.35
N ASP A 75 -10.64 5.10 -0.18
CA ASP A 75 -11.68 5.98 0.36
C ASP A 75 -12.68 6.43 -0.72
N GLU A 76 -13.63 7.29 -0.33
CA GLU A 76 -14.67 7.82 -1.20
C GLU A 76 -14.13 8.69 -2.35
N ASP A 77 -12.90 9.21 -2.22
CA ASP A 77 -12.22 10.07 -3.20
C ASP A 77 -11.21 9.29 -4.07
N ASP A 78 -11.32 7.95 -4.09
CA ASP A 78 -10.39 7.03 -4.75
C ASP A 78 -8.93 7.19 -4.27
N GLN A 79 -8.69 7.72 -3.07
CA GLN A 79 -7.34 7.79 -2.52
C GLN A 79 -7.00 6.51 -1.77
N ILE A 80 -5.74 6.09 -1.89
CA ILE A 80 -5.23 4.94 -1.16
C ILE A 80 -5.02 5.36 0.29
N GLN A 81 -5.67 4.66 1.20
CA GLN A 81 -5.54 4.82 2.63
C GLN A 81 -4.89 3.57 3.22
N ALA A 82 -4.12 3.75 4.29
CA ALA A 82 -3.53 2.66 5.03
C ALA A 82 -3.67 2.90 6.54
N SER A 83 -3.78 1.82 7.31
CA SER A 83 -3.70 1.87 8.77
C SER A 83 -2.27 2.12 9.26
N GLY A 84 -2.10 2.25 10.57
CA GLY A 84 -0.79 1.98 11.18
C GLY A 84 -0.44 0.50 11.10
N LEU A 85 0.84 0.19 11.31
CA LEU A 85 1.28 -1.18 11.54
C LEU A 85 0.68 -1.69 12.87
N TYR A 86 0.31 -2.96 12.90
CA TYR A 86 -0.05 -3.67 14.12
C TYR A 86 0.56 -5.07 14.10
N ASP A 87 0.90 -5.56 15.30
CA ASP A 87 1.51 -6.86 15.50
C ASP A 87 0.43 -7.83 16.04
N ASP A 88 0.44 -9.08 15.60
CA ASP A 88 -0.50 -10.12 16.06
C ASP A 88 -0.11 -10.73 17.43
N GLU A 89 0.84 -10.11 18.14
CA GLU A 89 1.24 -10.52 19.49
C GLU A 89 0.16 -10.16 20.54
N GLU A 90 -0.76 -11.10 20.78
CA GLU A 90 -1.52 -11.21 22.05
C GLU A 90 -0.63 -11.64 23.24
#